data_AF-A0AAV2NGF2-F1
#
_entry.id   AF-A0AAV2NGF2-F1
#
_cell.length_a   1.000
_cell.length_b   1.000
_cell.length_c   1.000
_cell.angle_alpha   90.00
_cell.angle_beta   90.00
_cell.angle_gamma   90.00
#
_symmetry.space_group_name_H-M   'P 1'
#
loop_
_entity.id
_entity.type
_entity.pdbx_description
1 polymer ?
#
loop_
_entity_poly.entity_id
_entity_poly.type
_entity_poly.pdbx_seq_one_letter_code
_entity_poly.pdbx_strand_id
1 'polypeptide(L)'
;MVQITKRSLKQLDEGDWKVKLARLLLKQHTTPSTTTGKTPVALMFYRKIRTTLDNMLPKKDDNLEENLEKYQNIRKINPGSHIRLRRYRIDGPEMDNCDSYRTHW
;
A
#
# COMPACT_ATOMS: atom_id res chain seq x y z
N MET A 1 0.53 -3.81 -4.41
CA MET A 1 0.54 -5.23 -3.97
C MET A 1 1.94 -5.82 -3.85
N VAL A 2 2.83 -5.62 -4.83
CA VAL A 2 4.18 -6.21 -4.86
C VAL A 2 4.99 -5.99 -3.56
N GLN A 3 5.00 -4.78 -3.02
CA GLN A 3 5.75 -4.48 -1.79
C GLN A 3 5.19 -5.23 -0.57
N ILE A 4 3.86 -5.31 -0.44
CA ILE A 4 3.17 -6.05 0.63
C ILE A 4 3.53 -7.52 0.52
N THR A 5 3.41 -8.09 -0.68
CA THR A 5 3.76 -9.49 -0.94
C THR A 5 5.21 -9.79 -0.56
N LYS A 6 6.16 -8.98 -0.99
CA LYS A 6 7.59 -9.14 -0.65
C LYS A 6 7.83 -9.07 0.87
N ARG A 7 7.19 -8.11 1.55
CA ARG A 7 7.33 -7.95 3.00
C ARG A 7 6.70 -9.11 3.76
N SER A 8 5.50 -9.54 3.39
CA SER A 8 4.82 -10.66 4.01
C SER A 8 5.60 -11.96 3.82
N LEU A 9 6.18 -12.18 2.65
CA LEU A 9 7.00 -13.35 2.39
C LEU A 9 8.29 -13.37 3.23
N LYS A 10 8.91 -12.20 3.44
CA LYS A 10 10.07 -12.05 4.32
C LYS A 10 9.74 -12.34 5.79
N GLN A 11 8.50 -12.15 6.22
CA GLN A 11 8.05 -12.43 7.59
C GLN A 11 7.60 -13.88 7.82
N LEU A 12 7.30 -14.62 6.75
CA LEU A 12 6.87 -16.00 6.84
C LEU A 12 8.11 -16.90 6.83
N ASP A 13 8.72 -17.09 7.99
CA ASP A 13 9.95 -17.90 8.09
C ASP A 13 9.66 -19.41 8.12
N GLU A 14 8.48 -19.81 8.59
CA GLU A 14 8.15 -21.21 8.86
C GLU A 14 7.45 -21.93 7.69
N GLY A 15 7.81 -23.19 7.45
CA GLY A 15 7.16 -24.10 6.50
C GLY A 15 7.70 -24.04 5.06
N ASP A 16 7.29 -25.02 4.24
CA ASP A 16 7.67 -25.10 2.83
C ASP A 16 7.07 -23.94 2.00
N TRP A 17 7.64 -23.68 0.82
CA TRP A 17 7.23 -22.60 -0.09
C TRP A 17 5.71 -22.62 -0.37
N LYS A 18 5.16 -23.82 -0.61
CA LYS A 18 3.72 -24.00 -0.84
C LYS A 18 2.88 -23.50 0.32
N VAL A 19 3.32 -23.77 1.55
CA VAL A 19 2.64 -23.34 2.77
C VAL A 19 2.75 -21.83 2.95
N LYS A 20 3.94 -21.25 2.70
CA LYS A 20 4.15 -19.79 2.76
C LYS A 20 3.24 -19.07 1.76
N LEU A 21 3.16 -19.58 0.53
CA LEU A 21 2.31 -19.02 -0.51
C LEU A 21 0.82 -19.12 -0.13
N ALA A 22 0.37 -20.27 0.37
CA ALA A 22 -1.01 -20.45 0.83
C ALA A 22 -1.38 -19.46 1.95
N ARG A 23 -0.51 -19.28 2.95
CA ARG A 23 -0.72 -18.30 4.03
C ARG A 23 -0.76 -16.86 3.51
N LEU A 24 0.11 -16.53 2.56
CA LEU A 24 0.16 -15.20 1.95
C LEU A 24 -1.12 -14.88 1.17
N LEU A 25 -1.57 -15.81 0.33
CA LEU A 25 -2.81 -15.68 -0.43
C LEU A 25 -4.02 -15.56 0.50
N LEU A 26 -4.08 -16.40 1.55
CA LEU A 26 -5.14 -16.31 2.55
C LEU A 26 -5.18 -14.92 3.20
N LYS A 27 -4.04 -14.40 3.67
CA LYS A 27 -3.95 -13.05 4.26
C LYS A 27 -4.39 -11.98 3.28
N GLN A 28 -3.95 -12.05 2.01
CA GLN A 28 -4.37 -11.10 0.99
C GLN A 28 -5.89 -11.09 0.81
N HIS A 29 -6.52 -12.25 0.81
CA HIS A 29 -7.93 -12.41 0.50
C HIS A 29 -8.86 -12.03 1.66
N THR A 30 -8.37 -12.11 2.90
CA THR A 30 -9.15 -11.85 4.12
C THR A 30 -8.88 -10.48 4.74
N THR A 31 -7.78 -9.82 4.39
CA THR A 31 -7.45 -8.48 4.93
C THR A 31 -8.34 -7.42 4.28
N PRO A 32 -9.08 -6.60 5.05
CA PRO A 32 -9.90 -5.54 4.50
C PRO A 32 -9.05 -4.41 3.92
N SER A 33 -9.50 -3.84 2.79
CA SER A 33 -8.87 -2.65 2.21
C SER A 33 -9.20 -1.42 3.04
N THR A 34 -8.21 -0.58 3.34
CA THR A 34 -8.42 0.67 4.10
C THR A 34 -9.33 1.67 3.39
N THR A 35 -9.36 1.65 2.05
CA THR A 35 -10.20 2.55 1.26
C THR A 35 -11.66 2.09 1.20
N THR A 36 -11.91 0.79 1.20
CA THR A 36 -13.25 0.23 0.94
C THR A 36 -13.88 -0.40 2.17
N GLY A 37 -13.11 -0.70 3.21
CA GLY A 37 -13.54 -1.45 4.40
C GLY A 37 -13.91 -2.92 4.13
N LYS A 38 -13.94 -3.33 2.86
CA LYS A 38 -14.31 -4.69 2.42
C LYS A 38 -13.06 -5.52 2.10
N THR A 39 -13.17 -6.82 2.30
CA THR A 39 -12.11 -7.78 1.93
C THR A 39 -12.17 -8.09 0.43
N PRO A 40 -11.04 -8.39 -0.22
CA PRO A 40 -11.03 -8.73 -1.66
C PRO A 40 -11.96 -9.90 -2.02
N VAL A 41 -12.05 -10.91 -1.15
CA VAL A 41 -12.98 -12.03 -1.33
C VAL A 41 -14.44 -11.59 -1.32
N ALA A 42 -14.81 -10.68 -0.42
CA ALA A 42 -16.17 -10.17 -0.36
C ALA A 42 -16.54 -9.40 -1.63
N LEU A 43 -15.56 -8.74 -2.26
CA LEU A 43 -15.76 -8.04 -3.54
C LEU A 43 -15.85 -9.00 -4.72
N MET A 44 -15.05 -10.06 -4.77
CA MET A 44 -15.01 -11.00 -5.91
C MET A 44 -16.14 -12.03 -5.89
N PHE A 45 -16.47 -12.55 -4.71
CA PHE A 45 -17.38 -13.69 -4.57
C PHE A 45 -18.70 -13.33 -3.90
N TYR A 46 -18.90 -12.05 -3.55
CA TYR A 46 -20.10 -11.54 -2.87
C TYR A 46 -20.45 -12.32 -1.58
N ARG A 47 -19.46 -12.97 -0.98
CA ARG A 47 -19.58 -13.78 0.23
C ARG A 47 -18.41 -13.52 1.17
N LYS A 48 -18.65 -13.67 2.47
CA LYS A 48 -17.59 -13.63 3.49
C LYS A 48 -17.07 -15.04 3.73
N ILE A 49 -15.76 -15.25 3.63
CA ILE A 49 -15.12 -16.49 4.08
C ILE A 49 -14.94 -16.40 5.60
N ARG A 50 -15.31 -17.46 6.33
CA ARG A 50 -15.07 -17.52 7.77
C ARG A 50 -13.61 -17.87 8.04
N THR A 51 -12.98 -17.06 8.86
CA THR A 51 -11.61 -17.25 9.35
C THR A 51 -11.63 -17.53 10.85
N THR A 52 -10.52 -18.01 11.40
CA THR A 52 -10.38 -18.20 12.86
C THR A 52 -10.56 -16.89 13.63
N LEU A 53 -10.20 -15.75 13.01
CA LEU A 53 -10.41 -14.42 13.60
C LEU A 53 -11.90 -14.09 13.76
N ASP A 54 -12.78 -14.59 12.87
CA ASP A 54 -14.23 -14.39 12.98
C ASP A 54 -14.87 -15.17 14.13
N ASN A 55 -14.14 -16.10 14.75
CA ASN A 55 -14.58 -16.85 15.91
C ASN A 55 -14.05 -16.23 17.23
N MET A 56 -13.16 -15.24 17.16
CA MET A 56 -12.66 -14.54 18.33
C MET A 56 -13.67 -13.46 18.75
N LEU A 57 -13.98 -13.40 20.05
CA LEU A 57 -14.85 -12.35 20.59
C LEU A 57 -14.08 -11.00 20.53
N PRO A 58 -14.58 -9.97 19.84
CA PRO A 58 -13.90 -8.69 19.78
C PRO A 58 -13.87 -8.04 21.16
N LYS A 59 -12.67 -7.75 21.67
CA LYS A 59 -12.52 -6.79 22.77
C LYS A 59 -12.75 -5.40 22.18
N LYS A 60 -13.73 -4.67 22.71
CA LYS A 60 -13.98 -3.27 22.34
C LYS A 60 -12.90 -2.42 23.00
N ASP A 61 -11.96 -1.92 22.21
CA ASP A 61 -11.10 -0.83 22.62
C ASP A 61 -11.65 0.46 21.99
N ASP A 62 -12.15 1.36 22.82
CA ASP A 62 -12.87 2.58 22.41
C ASP A 62 -11.95 3.70 21.85
N ASN A 63 -10.67 3.41 21.58
CA ASN A 63 -9.63 4.42 21.28
C ASN A 63 -9.02 4.35 19.87
N LEU A 64 -9.74 3.83 18.86
CA LEU A 64 -9.21 3.59 17.51
C LEU A 64 -9.51 4.67 16.46
N GLU A 65 -10.00 5.84 16.87
CA GLU A 65 -10.12 6.99 15.98
C GLU A 65 -9.02 8.00 16.28
N GLU A 66 -7.91 7.94 15.54
CA GLU A 66 -7.11 9.16 15.35
C GLU A 66 -6.14 9.07 14.17
N ASN A 67 -6.03 10.22 13.48
CA ASN A 67 -4.97 10.61 12.54
C ASN A 67 -5.03 10.13 11.09
N LEU A 68 -6.07 10.55 10.34
CA LEU A 68 -6.02 10.62 8.87
C LEU A 68 -5.54 11.98 8.31
N GLU A 69 -5.30 12.99 9.16
CA GLU A 69 -5.09 14.37 8.71
C GLU A 69 -3.64 14.74 8.34
N LYS A 70 -2.67 13.85 8.53
CA LYS A 70 -1.23 14.19 8.46
C LYS A 70 -0.64 14.33 7.04
N TYR A 71 -1.43 14.19 5.97
CA TYR A 71 -0.95 14.15 4.58
C TYR A 71 -1.23 15.41 3.72
N GLN A 72 -1.53 16.56 4.33
CA GLN A 72 -1.98 17.74 3.58
C GLN A 72 -0.88 18.71 3.09
N ASN A 73 0.41 18.41 3.26
CA ASN A 73 1.48 19.23 2.68
C ASN A 73 1.72 18.91 1.18
N ILE A 74 0.67 19.05 0.37
CA ILE A 74 0.77 18.95 -1.10
C ILE A 74 1.09 20.35 -1.65
N ARG A 75 2.28 20.53 -2.21
CA ARG A 75 2.65 21.78 -2.90
C ARG A 75 1.77 21.94 -4.15
N LYS A 76 1.05 23.06 -4.24
CA LYS A 76 0.33 23.45 -5.47
C LYS A 76 1.34 23.99 -6.50
N ILE A 77 1.24 23.51 -7.73
CA ILE A 77 2.09 23.94 -8.85
C ILE A 77 1.37 25.06 -9.58
N ASN A 78 1.99 26.23 -9.66
CA ASN A 78 1.45 27.39 -10.37
C ASN A 78 2.14 27.56 -11.74
N PRO A 79 1.45 28.13 -12.75
CA PRO A 79 2.06 28.46 -14.03
C PRO A 79 3.32 29.33 -13.87
N GLY A 80 4.38 29.05 -14.60
CA GLY A 80 5.66 29.77 -14.52
C GLY A 80 6.56 29.37 -13.34
N SER A 81 6.12 28.45 -12.48
CA SER A 81 7.00 27.89 -11.44
C SER A 81 8.09 26.99 -12.04
N HIS A 82 9.30 27.09 -11.49
CA HIS A 82 10.42 26.22 -11.88
C HIS A 82 10.26 24.86 -11.22
N ILE A 83 10.26 23.81 -12.04
CA ILE A 83 10.10 22.43 -11.59
C ILE A 83 11.28 21.62 -12.13
N ARG A 84 11.84 20.75 -11.28
CA ARG A 84 12.85 19.79 -11.70
C ARG A 84 12.16 18.49 -12.09
N LEU A 85 12.52 17.95 -13.25
CA LEU A 85 12.03 16.65 -13.72
C LEU A 85 13.03 15.56 -13.34
N ARG A 86 12.54 14.44 -12.83
CA ARG A 86 13.37 13.26 -12.59
C ARG A 86 13.58 12.52 -13.91
N ARG A 87 14.81 12.47 -14.41
CA ARG A 87 15.19 11.62 -15.56
C ARG A 87 15.50 10.21 -15.05
N TYR A 88 14.86 9.19 -15.63
CA TYR A 88 15.13 7.78 -15.33
C TYR A 88 16.06 7.22 -16.41
N ARG A 89 17.34 7.05 -16.08
CA ARG A 89 18.33 6.34 -16.93
C ARG A 89 18.55 4.93 -16.38
N ILE A 90 19.06 4.03 -17.24
CA ILE A 90 19.42 2.65 -16.89
C ILE A 90 20.54 2.60 -15.84
N ASP A 91 21.43 3.59 -15.85
CA ASP A 91 22.65 3.65 -15.02
C ASP A 91 22.44 4.27 -13.62
N GLY A 92 21.20 4.63 -13.28
CA GLY A 92 20.87 5.27 -12.00
C GLY A 92 20.89 6.81 -12.03
N PRO A 93 20.48 7.48 -10.94
CA PRO A 93 20.36 8.93 -10.90
C PRO A 93 21.71 9.61 -10.73
N GLU A 94 22.19 10.28 -11.79
CA GLU A 94 23.28 11.25 -11.70
C GLU A 94 22.72 12.62 -11.30
N MET A 95 23.42 13.33 -10.42
CA MET A 95 23.04 14.69 -10.01
C MET A 95 23.54 15.68 -11.05
N ASP A 96 22.91 15.70 -12.21
CA ASP A 96 23.20 16.71 -13.23
C ASP A 96 22.89 18.11 -12.66
N ASN A 97 23.79 19.06 -12.88
CA ASN A 97 23.57 20.48 -12.63
C ASN A 97 22.50 21.02 -13.59
N CYS A 98 21.25 20.75 -13.22
CA CYS A 98 19.94 21.21 -13.69
C CYS A 98 19.89 22.21 -14.86
N ASP A 99 19.47 21.74 -16.04
CA ASP A 99 18.70 22.55 -16.98
C ASP A 99 17.29 22.77 -16.40
N SER A 100 16.95 24.04 -16.12
CA SER A 100 15.63 24.42 -15.60
C SER A 100 14.61 24.50 -16.72
N TYR A 101 13.63 23.60 -16.74
CA TYR A 101 12.50 23.68 -17.67
C TYR A 101 11.42 24.61 -17.09
N ARG A 102 11.07 25.65 -17.84
CA ARG A 102 9.98 26.58 -17.51
C ARG A 102 8.66 26.02 -18.02
N THR A 103 7.61 26.03 -17.19
CA THR A 103 6.26 25.68 -17.64
C THR A 103 5.71 26.82 -18.50
N HIS A 104 5.44 26.56 -19.78
CA HIS A 104 4.79 27.49 -20.72
C HIS A 104 3.41 26.93 -21.07
N TRP A 105 2.41 27.26 -20.27
CA TRP A 105 1.00 27.18 -20.63
C TRP A 105 0.29 28.39 -20.04
#